data_AF-A0A6G6Z6M5-F1
#
_entry.id   AF-A0A6G6Z6M5-F1
#
_cell.length_a   1.000
_cell.length_b   1.000
_cell.length_c   1.000
_cell.angle_alpha   90.00
_cell.angle_beta   90.00
_cell.angle_gamma   90.00
#
_symmetry.space_group_name_H-M   'P 1'
#
loop_
_entity.id
_entity.type
_entity.pdbx_description
1 polymer ?
#
loop_
_entity_poly.entity_id
_entity_poly.type
_entity_poly.pdbx_seq_one_letter_code
_entity_poly.pdbx_strand_id
1 'polypeptide(L)'
;MIDEPAAEVLRSTEQLSLAEPVTYDVRIHGVFKTNGACRIEILEQNRIVPGKIADAVLDEPHNVYTKALDEGATLRVTAQPTMKDGKLHRLFITGAKVAPRRRATKAKAK
;
A
#
# COMPACT_ATOMS: atom_id res chain seq x y z
N MET A 1 34.41 -12.64 -29.94
CA MET A 1 33.11 -13.02 -29.36
C MET A 1 33.05 -12.35 -28.01
N ILE A 2 32.15 -11.38 -27.87
CA ILE A 2 31.90 -10.68 -26.60
C ILE A 2 30.78 -11.48 -25.96
N ASP A 3 31.12 -12.15 -24.87
CA ASP A 3 30.19 -12.97 -24.08
C ASP A 3 29.16 -12.07 -23.38
N GLU A 4 28.09 -12.64 -22.86
CA GLU A 4 26.83 -11.98 -22.52
C GLU A 4 26.72 -11.13 -21.22
N PRO A 5 27.73 -10.87 -20.35
CA PRO A 5 27.44 -10.16 -19.10
C PRO A 5 27.21 -8.65 -19.28
N ALA A 6 27.41 -8.10 -20.49
CA ALA A 6 27.03 -6.73 -20.84
C ALA A 6 25.51 -6.48 -20.83
N ALA A 7 24.68 -7.53 -20.71
CA ALA A 7 23.22 -7.43 -20.66
C ALA A 7 22.63 -7.28 -19.24
N GLU A 8 23.38 -7.55 -18.16
CA GLU A 8 22.89 -7.40 -16.78
C GLU A 8 23.00 -5.97 -16.21
N VAL A 9 23.42 -5.02 -17.05
CA VAL A 9 23.52 -3.57 -16.79
C VAL A 9 22.15 -2.87 -16.60
N LEU A 10 21.01 -3.56 -16.69
CA LEU A 10 19.68 -2.91 -16.74
C LEU A 10 18.64 -3.38 -15.71
N ARG A 11 19.01 -4.05 -14.60
CA ARG A 11 17.98 -4.50 -13.62
C ARG A 11 17.36 -3.42 -12.73
N SER A 12 17.94 -2.23 -12.56
CA SER A 12 17.36 -1.21 -11.65
C SER A 12 17.73 0.25 -11.98
N THR A 13 17.71 0.65 -13.26
CA THR A 13 17.72 2.08 -13.65
C THR A 13 16.34 2.70 -13.42
N GLU A 14 15.84 2.65 -12.20
CA GLU A 14 14.84 3.61 -11.73
C GLU A 14 15.30 4.05 -10.36
N GLN A 15 15.69 5.33 -10.23
CA GLN A 15 15.90 5.99 -8.94
C GLN A 15 14.56 6.03 -8.20
N LEU A 16 14.15 4.88 -7.67
CA LEU A 16 13.04 4.74 -6.74
C LEU A 16 13.63 5.11 -5.38
N SER A 17 13.43 6.35 -4.96
CA SER A 17 13.74 6.72 -3.59
C SER A 17 12.62 6.23 -2.69
N LEU A 18 12.96 5.28 -1.82
CA LEU A 18 12.11 4.86 -0.72
C LEU A 18 12.20 5.94 0.36
N ALA A 19 11.07 6.55 0.72
CA ALA A 19 11.02 7.40 1.90
C ALA A 19 10.85 6.57 3.17
N GLU A 20 10.92 7.26 4.31
CA GLU A 20 10.64 6.64 5.60
C GLU A 20 9.24 6.01 5.65
N PRO A 21 9.05 4.93 6.42
CA PRO A 21 7.75 4.32 6.59
C PRO A 21 6.78 5.29 7.27
N VAL A 22 5.65 5.55 6.61
CA VAL A 22 4.58 6.42 7.11
C VAL A 22 3.32 5.59 7.28
N THR A 23 2.54 5.91 8.31
CA THR A 23 1.22 5.31 8.51
C THR A 23 0.16 6.12 7.77
N TYR A 24 -0.68 5.43 7.01
CA TYR A 24 -1.80 6.01 6.28
C TYR A 24 -3.10 5.33 6.69
N ASP A 25 -4.16 6.13 6.88
CA ASP A 25 -5.52 5.61 6.93
C ASP A 25 -6.04 5.46 5.49
N VAL A 26 -6.26 4.22 5.07
CA VAL A 26 -6.59 3.87 3.69
C VAL A 26 -7.82 2.98 3.59
N ARG A 27 -8.43 2.97 2.41
CA ARG A 27 -9.45 2.00 2.02
C ARG A 27 -8.97 1.20 0.82
N ILE A 28 -9.11 -0.12 0.88
CA ILE A 28 -8.69 -1.01 -0.22
C ILE A 28 -9.82 -1.11 -1.23
N HIS A 29 -9.51 -0.84 -2.50
CA HIS A 29 -10.42 -0.97 -3.64
C HIS A 29 -10.14 -2.21 -4.48
N GLY A 30 -8.94 -2.78 -4.36
CA GLY A 30 -8.61 -4.03 -5.03
C GLY A 30 -7.28 -4.57 -4.56
N VAL A 31 -7.17 -5.89 -4.50
CA VAL A 31 -5.96 -6.62 -4.11
C VAL A 31 -5.71 -7.77 -5.07
N PHE A 32 -4.46 -7.90 -5.53
CA PHE A 32 -3.99 -8.99 -6.36
C PHE A 32 -3.06 -9.87 -5.52
N LYS A 33 -3.58 -11.00 -5.05
CA LYS A 33 -2.80 -11.95 -4.25
C LYS A 33 -1.61 -12.55 -4.99
N THR A 34 -1.69 -12.64 -6.33
CA THR A 34 -0.65 -13.24 -7.16
C THR A 34 0.68 -12.49 -7.14
N ASN A 35 0.66 -11.16 -6.96
CA ASN A 35 1.87 -10.32 -7.05
C ASN A 35 1.94 -9.21 -5.99
N GLY A 36 0.96 -9.17 -5.07
CA GLY A 36 0.83 -8.15 -4.03
C GLY A 36 0.39 -6.78 -4.54
N ALA A 37 0.05 -6.61 -5.82
CA ALA A 37 -0.42 -5.32 -6.30
C ALA A 37 -1.77 -4.97 -5.67
N CYS A 38 -1.97 -3.70 -5.29
CA CYS A 38 -3.23 -3.26 -4.74
C CYS A 38 -3.58 -1.85 -5.21
N ARG A 39 -4.87 -1.51 -5.13
CA ARG A 39 -5.38 -0.14 -5.24
C ARG A 39 -5.89 0.29 -3.89
N ILE A 40 -5.30 1.37 -3.38
CA ILE A 40 -5.67 1.94 -2.09
C ILE A 40 -6.02 3.40 -2.25
N GLU A 41 -7.07 3.81 -1.55
CA GLU A 41 -7.48 5.19 -1.40
C GLU A 41 -6.93 5.71 -0.08
N ILE A 42 -6.09 6.74 -0.14
CA ILE A 42 -5.61 7.44 1.04
C ILE A 42 -6.72 8.40 1.48
N LEU A 43 -7.32 8.16 2.65
CA LEU A 43 -8.49 8.91 3.10
C LEU A 43 -8.15 10.37 3.40
N GLU A 44 -6.96 10.64 3.94
CA GLU A 44 -6.50 12.01 4.23
C GLU A 44 -6.36 12.88 2.98
N GLN A 45 -6.06 12.26 1.83
CA GLN A 45 -5.84 12.94 0.56
C GLN A 45 -6.98 12.75 -0.42
N ASN A 46 -7.99 11.93 -0.06
CA ASN A 46 -9.06 11.47 -0.92
C ASN A 46 -8.58 11.04 -2.31
N ARG A 47 -7.45 10.31 -2.34
CA ARG A 47 -6.72 9.99 -3.57
C ARG A 47 -6.47 8.49 -3.67
N ILE A 48 -6.82 7.92 -4.81
CA ILE A 48 -6.49 6.53 -5.15
C ILE A 48 -5.09 6.47 -5.73
N VAL A 49 -4.25 5.63 -5.14
CA VAL A 49 -2.88 5.38 -5.59
C VAL A 49 -2.62 3.88 -5.74
N PRO A 50 -1.74 3.48 -6.68
CA PRO A 50 -1.29 2.12 -6.75
C PRO A 50 -0.39 1.80 -5.54
N GLY A 51 -0.59 0.63 -4.96
CA GLY A 51 0.21 0.09 -3.89
C GLY A 51 0.78 -1.28 -4.23
N LYS A 52 1.72 -1.73 -3.41
CA LYS A 52 2.19 -3.11 -3.37
C LYS A 52 2.25 -3.55 -1.91
N ILE A 53 1.52 -4.60 -1.57
CA ILE A 53 1.59 -5.26 -0.28
C ILE A 53 2.81 -6.17 -0.31
N ALA A 54 3.80 -5.84 0.51
CA ALA A 54 5.00 -6.62 0.78
C ALA A 54 4.94 -7.24 2.19
N ASP A 55 3.72 -7.50 2.66
CA ASP A 55 3.42 -8.11 3.95
C ASP A 55 3.11 -9.60 3.73
N ALA A 56 3.79 -10.46 4.49
CA ALA A 56 3.61 -11.93 4.42
C ALA A 56 2.18 -12.35 4.76
N VAL A 57 1.45 -11.55 5.55
CA VAL A 57 0.05 -11.80 5.90
C VAL A 57 -0.86 -11.82 4.66
N LEU A 58 -0.44 -11.28 3.51
CA LEU A 58 -1.22 -11.35 2.27
C LEU A 58 -1.46 -12.79 1.79
N ASP A 59 -0.51 -13.69 2.01
CA ASP A 59 -0.63 -15.09 1.57
C ASP A 59 -1.54 -15.90 2.49
N GLU A 60 -1.81 -15.40 3.69
CA GLU A 60 -2.70 -16.05 4.64
C GLU A 60 -4.17 -15.99 4.18
N PRO A 61 -4.96 -17.05 4.46
CA PRO A 61 -6.41 -17.02 4.28
C PRO A 61 -7.05 -16.02 5.24
N HIS A 62 -8.13 -15.36 4.82
CA HIS A 62 -8.87 -14.36 5.62
C HIS A 62 -8.01 -13.20 6.15
N ASN A 63 -6.96 -12.83 5.42
CA ASN A 63 -6.08 -11.75 5.81
C ASN A 63 -6.79 -10.39 5.91
N VAL A 64 -6.17 -9.48 6.65
CA VAL A 64 -6.71 -8.13 6.93
C VAL A 64 -7.04 -7.34 5.66
N TYR A 65 -6.28 -7.53 4.58
CA TYR A 65 -6.45 -6.82 3.32
C TYR A 65 -7.71 -7.26 2.56
N THR A 66 -7.88 -8.57 2.40
CA THR A 66 -9.07 -9.14 1.75
C THR A 66 -10.31 -8.91 2.57
N LYS A 67 -10.22 -9.03 3.90
CA LYS A 67 -11.33 -8.75 4.80
C LYS A 67 -11.77 -7.28 4.73
N ALA A 68 -10.82 -6.34 4.72
CA ALA A 68 -11.16 -4.93 4.58
C ALA A 68 -11.73 -4.58 3.20
N LEU A 69 -11.27 -5.27 2.14
CA LEU A 69 -11.84 -5.13 0.80
C LEU A 69 -13.30 -5.61 0.77
N ASP A 70 -13.59 -6.76 1.39
CA ASP A 70 -14.95 -7.31 1.48
C ASP A 70 -15.90 -6.43 2.30
N GLU A 71 -15.45 -5.97 3.47
CA GLU A 71 -16.25 -5.15 4.39
C GLU A 71 -16.28 -3.66 3.99
N GLY A 72 -15.48 -3.23 3.02
CA GLY A 72 -15.26 -1.80 2.71
C GLY A 72 -14.67 -1.02 3.89
N ALA A 73 -13.93 -1.69 4.77
CA ALA A 73 -13.42 -1.15 6.02
C ALA A 73 -12.17 -0.27 5.81
N THR A 74 -11.99 0.70 6.71
CA THR A 74 -10.77 1.51 6.78
C THR A 74 -9.67 0.73 7.49
N LEU A 75 -8.48 0.69 6.89
CA LEU A 75 -7.27 0.14 7.48
C LEU A 75 -6.25 1.23 7.74
N ARG A 76 -5.52 1.08 8.84
CA ARG A 76 -4.31 1.82 9.09
C ARG A 76 -3.14 0.99 8.59
N VAL A 77 -2.53 1.41 7.50
CA VAL A 77 -1.41 0.70 6.87
C VAL A 77 -0.12 1.46 7.13
N THR A 78 0.95 0.73 7.43
CA THR A 78 2.31 1.25 7.38
C THR A 78 2.84 1.02 5.98
N ALA A 79 3.19 2.09 5.29
CA ALA A 79 3.71 2.01 3.94
C ALA A 79 4.91 2.94 3.73
N GLN A 80 5.87 2.46 2.94
CA GLN A 80 6.97 3.27 2.44
C GLN A 80 6.57 3.86 1.08
N PRO A 81 6.43 5.18 0.96
CA PRO A 81 6.17 5.80 -0.32
C PRO A 81 7.44 5.75 -1.17
N THR A 82 7.27 5.30 -2.41
CA THR A 82 8.32 5.38 -3.43
C THR A 82 8.06 6.56 -4.33
N MET A 83 9.08 7.39 -4.49
CA MET A 83 9.05 8.49 -5.42
C MET A 83 9.80 8.08 -6.68
N LYS A 84 9.21 8.40 -7.83
CA LYS A 84 9.83 8.28 -9.15
C LYS A 84 9.72 9.64 -9.82
N ASP A 85 10.84 10.21 -10.23
CA ASP A 85 10.90 11.55 -10.85
C ASP A 85 10.22 12.65 -9.99
N GLY A 86 10.38 12.57 -8.67
CA GLY A 86 9.77 13.51 -7.72
C GLY A 86 8.26 13.36 -7.50
N LYS A 87 7.62 12.34 -8.09
CA LYS A 87 6.19 12.05 -7.92
C LYS A 87 5.97 10.75 -7.16
N LEU A 88 4.92 10.72 -6.34
CA LEU A 88 4.49 9.51 -5.66
C LEU A 88 4.11 8.46 -6.71
N HIS A 89 4.95 7.43 -6.82
CA HIS A 89 4.80 6.38 -7.80
C HIS A 89 4.00 5.22 -7.23
N ARG A 90 4.38 4.74 -6.03
CA ARG A 90 3.73 3.59 -5.40
C ARG A 90 3.92 3.59 -3.89
N LEU A 91 2.96 3.03 -3.16
CA LEU A 91 3.09 2.74 -1.73
C LEU A 91 3.46 1.28 -1.51
N PHE A 92 4.57 1.02 -0.83
CA PHE A 92 4.95 -0.33 -0.38
C PHE A 92 4.40 -0.56 1.03
N ILE A 93 3.31 -1.32 1.13
CA ILE A 93 2.65 -1.63 2.39
C ILE A 93 3.39 -2.80 3.04
N THR A 94 3.97 -2.55 4.21
CA THR A 94 4.73 -3.54 4.98
C THR A 94 3.96 -4.06 6.19
N GLY A 95 2.83 -3.43 6.52
CA GLY A 95 1.95 -3.92 7.57
C GLY A 95 0.61 -3.18 7.56
N ALA A 96 -0.42 -3.86 8.06
CA ALA A 96 -1.76 -3.28 8.19
C ALA A 96 -2.40 -3.66 9.52
N LYS A 97 -3.15 -2.73 10.07
CA LYS A 97 -4.01 -2.94 11.25
C LYS A 97 -5.39 -2.39 10.95
N VAL A 98 -6.42 -3.04 11.50
CA VAL A 98 -7.78 -2.52 11.44
C VAL A 98 -7.80 -1.17 12.16
N ALA A 99 -8.14 -0.10 11.43
CA ALA A 99 -8.27 1.19 12.08
C ALA A 99 -9.43 1.10 13.08
N PRO A 100 -9.22 1.51 14.35
CA PRO A 100 -10.33 1.53 15.30
C PRO A 100 -11.41 2.41 14.69
N ARG A 101 -12.61 1.84 14.46
CA ARG A 101 -13.80 2.59 14.05
C ARG A 101 -13.84 3.81 14.95
N ARG A 102 -13.58 4.99 14.39
CA ARG A 102 -13.70 6.25 15.12
C ARG A 102 -15.15 6.29 15.57
N ARG A 103 -15.43 5.92 16.83
CA ARG A 103 -16.76 6.05 17.40
C ARG A 103 -17.12 7.50 17.15
N ALA A 104 -18.11 7.74 16.31
CA ALA A 104 -18.76 9.03 16.27
C ALA A 104 -19.22 9.27 17.70
N THR A 105 -18.48 10.10 18.43
CA THR A 105 -18.97 10.66 19.68
C THR A 105 -20.24 11.35 19.28
N LYS A 106 -21.39 10.77 19.67
CA LYS A 106 -22.67 11.45 19.65
C LYS A 106 -22.41 12.79 20.34
N ALA A 107 -22.34 13.86 19.56
CA ALA A 107 -22.49 15.19 20.10
C ALA A 107 -23.87 15.17 20.76
N LYS A 108 -23.89 15.16 22.09
CA LYS A 108 -25.11 15.41 22.84
C LYS A 108 -25.59 16.77 22.39
N ALA A 109 -26.66 16.79 21.60
CA ALA A 109 -27.40 17.99 21.31
C ALA A 109 -28.16 18.37 22.58
N LYS A 110 -27.88 19.59 23.04
CA LYS A 110 -28.71 20.52 23.82
C LYS A 110 -29.28 20.04 25.17
#